data_AF-A0A3R7Y346-F1
#
_entry.id   AF-A0A3R7Y346-F1
#
_cell.length_a   1.000
_cell.length_b   1.000
_cell.length_c   1.000
_cell.angle_alpha   90.00
_cell.angle_beta   90.00
_cell.angle_gamma   90.00
#
_symmetry.space_group_name_H-M   'P 1'
#
loop_
_entity.id
_entity.type
_entity.pdbx_description
1 polymer ?
#
loop_
_entity_poly.entity_id
_entity_poly.type
_entity_poly.pdbx_seq_one_letter_code
_entity_poly.pdbx_strand_id
1 'polypeptide(L)'
;MDVTPPARPPGRPRLKEGPKKPPKKFRNVHVSFKKKQAVIHSFDEMGMAATLLKHFPHLRGPPLDTTRKKLGMTTTLPKESEEQIAVWVHSMRKDGVPVTPQMIQIMALETAIEFGLDESAFVASWSWLEGFKRRFRLSLRTRTRQGQDTQGDGDAAQVVRDNDIDVIYNADQTGVNYEYLPTKTLNARGYNTVWIKCGGKSKDRATAMVMADLTGKKYPLFLVLKTPTSKIKAVVQENLTLLQGFGK
;
A
#
# COMPACT_ATOMS: atom_id res chain seq x y z
N MET A 1 25.70 12.87 37.54
CA MET A 1 26.05 12.97 36.11
C MET A 1 24.75 12.91 35.34
N ASP A 2 24.17 14.08 35.08
CA ASP A 2 22.86 14.24 34.44
C ASP A 2 23.08 14.20 32.92
N VAL A 3 22.60 13.15 32.24
CA VAL A 3 22.85 12.95 30.80
C VAL A 3 21.59 13.36 30.04
N THR A 4 21.62 14.57 29.49
CA THR A 4 20.59 15.07 28.58
C THR A 4 20.53 14.21 27.31
N PRO A 5 19.34 13.76 26.87
CA PRO A 5 19.20 12.97 25.66
C PRO A 5 19.56 13.79 24.41
N PRO A 6 20.20 13.19 23.40
CA PRO A 6 20.66 13.90 22.21
C PRO A 6 19.49 14.48 21.40
N ALA A 7 19.67 15.70 20.92
CA ALA A 7 18.69 16.42 20.12
C ALA A 7 18.37 15.67 18.81
N ARG A 8 17.09 15.70 18.42
CA ARG A 8 16.59 15.09 17.19
C ARG A 8 17.27 15.77 15.97
N PRO A 9 17.75 15.03 14.96
CA PRO A 9 18.35 15.64 13.78
C PRO A 9 17.34 16.55 13.08
N PRO A 10 17.73 17.76 12.63
CA PRO A 10 16.84 18.61 11.84
C PRO A 10 16.44 17.87 10.56
N GLY A 11 15.13 17.85 10.28
CA GLY A 11 14.60 17.27 9.05
C GLY A 11 15.20 17.94 7.81
N ARG A 12 15.21 17.22 6.69
CA ARG A 12 15.77 17.68 5.41
C ARG A 12 15.28 19.11 5.09
N PRO A 13 16.19 20.08 4.90
CA PRO A 13 15.81 21.43 4.48
C PRO A 13 14.99 21.37 3.20
N ARG A 14 13.90 22.14 3.16
CA ARG A 14 13.08 22.26 1.96
C ARG A 14 13.94 22.95 0.89
N LEU A 15 14.31 22.24 -0.17
CA LEU A 15 15.02 22.82 -1.32
C LEU A 15 14.14 23.97 -1.88
N LYS A 16 14.53 25.21 -1.62
CA LYS A 16 13.83 26.42 -2.09
C LYS A 16 14.24 26.83 -3.50
N GLU A 17 15.18 26.11 -4.10
CA GLU A 17 15.75 26.42 -5.40
C GLU A 17 15.06 25.60 -6.48
N GLY A 18 14.05 26.22 -7.08
CA GLY A 18 13.37 25.72 -8.26
C GLY A 18 12.32 26.75 -8.70
N PRO A 19 12.09 26.92 -10.01
CA PRO A 19 11.05 27.81 -10.50
C PRO A 19 9.71 27.44 -9.86
N LYS A 20 9.02 28.43 -9.29
CA LYS A 20 7.67 28.25 -8.74
C LYS A 20 6.80 27.64 -9.84
N LYS A 21 6.02 26.60 -9.51
CA LYS A 21 5.05 26.03 -10.45
C LYS A 21 4.23 27.18 -11.04
N PRO A 22 4.11 27.28 -12.38
CA PRO A 22 3.33 28.34 -12.99
C PRO A 22 1.90 28.27 -12.46
N PRO A 23 1.25 29.43 -12.22
CA PRO A 23 -0.13 29.46 -11.78
C PRO A 23 -0.99 28.69 -12.78
N LYS A 24 -1.88 27.85 -12.25
CA LYS A 24 -2.75 27.00 -13.06
C LYS A 24 -3.62 27.88 -13.95
N LYS A 25 -3.30 27.97 -15.25
CA LYS A 25 -3.98 28.85 -16.21
C LYS A 25 -5.47 28.50 -16.42
N PHE A 26 -5.85 27.27 -16.12
CA PHE A 26 -7.24 26.81 -16.21
C PHE A 26 -7.91 26.89 -14.84
N ARG A 27 -8.88 27.80 -14.69
CA ARG A 27 -9.84 27.75 -13.59
C ARG A 27 -10.71 26.51 -13.79
N ASN A 28 -10.85 25.69 -12.74
CA ASN A 28 -11.91 24.70 -12.71
C ASN A 28 -13.23 25.47 -12.81
N VAL A 29 -13.93 25.36 -13.94
CA VAL A 29 -15.30 25.87 -14.07
C VAL A 29 -16.15 25.03 -13.12
N HIS A 30 -16.43 25.56 -11.94
CA HIS A 30 -17.27 24.90 -10.97
C HIS A 30 -18.71 24.94 -11.49
N VAL A 31 -19.26 23.75 -11.75
CA VAL A 31 -20.70 23.60 -12.01
C VAL A 31 -21.46 24.18 -10.82
N SER A 32 -22.38 25.12 -11.08
CA SER A 32 -23.17 25.77 -10.04
C SER A 32 -24.00 24.76 -9.25
N PHE A 33 -24.28 25.07 -7.97
CA PHE A 33 -25.08 24.20 -7.10
C PHE A 33 -26.43 23.85 -7.72
N LYS A 34 -27.12 24.85 -8.28
CA LYS A 34 -28.41 24.68 -8.99
C LYS A 34 -28.32 23.67 -10.14
N LYS A 35 -27.24 23.72 -10.92
CA LYS A 35 -27.03 22.76 -12.02
C LYS A 35 -26.72 21.36 -11.48
N LYS A 36 -25.96 21.22 -10.40
CA LYS A 36 -25.74 19.91 -9.75
C LYS A 36 -27.04 19.31 -9.24
N GLN A 37 -27.87 20.11 -8.56
CA GLN A 37 -29.17 19.68 -8.04
C GLN A 37 -30.11 19.22 -9.17
N ALA A 38 -30.19 19.96 -10.28
CA ALA A 38 -31.02 19.58 -11.42
C ALA A 38 -30.58 18.26 -12.08
N VAL A 39 -29.27 18.00 -12.12
CA VAL A 39 -28.73 16.74 -12.66
C VAL A 39 -29.03 15.57 -11.71
N ILE A 40 -28.95 15.78 -10.38
CA ILE A 40 -29.29 14.76 -9.38
C ILE A 40 -30.77 14.38 -9.48
N HIS A 41 -31.69 15.36 -9.50
CA HIS A 41 -33.13 15.08 -9.65
C HIS A 41 -33.43 14.31 -10.93
N SER A 42 -32.79 14.67 -12.05
CA SER A 42 -32.95 13.91 -13.29
C SER A 42 -32.38 12.49 -13.18
N PHE A 43 -31.31 12.28 -12.43
CA PHE A 43 -30.79 10.94 -12.20
C PHE A 43 -31.77 10.06 -11.43
N ASP A 44 -32.38 10.59 -10.38
CA ASP A 44 -33.38 9.86 -9.59
C ASP A 44 -34.64 9.52 -10.42
N GLU A 45 -35.01 10.37 -11.38
CA GLU A 45 -36.18 10.15 -12.26
C GLU A 45 -35.93 9.17 -13.42
N MET A 46 -34.78 9.28 -14.11
CA MET A 46 -34.59 8.67 -15.44
C MET A 46 -33.25 7.94 -15.60
N GLY A 47 -32.48 7.79 -14.53
CA GLY A 47 -31.24 7.02 -14.52
C GLY A 47 -30.06 7.68 -15.25
N MET A 48 -28.88 7.06 -15.18
CA MET A 48 -27.60 7.71 -15.52
C MET A 48 -27.45 8.02 -17.01
N ALA A 49 -27.75 7.06 -17.90
CA ALA A 49 -27.56 7.22 -19.33
C ALA A 49 -28.43 8.35 -19.89
N ALA A 50 -29.73 8.37 -19.53
CA ALA A 50 -30.67 9.39 -20.00
C ALA A 50 -30.38 10.77 -19.39
N THR A 51 -29.92 10.82 -18.12
CA THR A 51 -29.51 12.07 -17.46
C THR A 51 -28.30 12.70 -18.15
N LEU A 52 -27.32 11.89 -18.54
CA LEU A 52 -26.13 12.36 -19.25
C LEU A 52 -26.49 12.89 -20.64
N LEU A 53 -27.39 12.23 -21.37
CA LEU A 53 -27.90 12.69 -22.65
C LEU A 53 -28.65 14.03 -22.51
N LYS A 54 -29.48 14.18 -21.47
CA LYS A 54 -30.25 15.40 -21.19
C LYS A 54 -29.38 16.60 -20.84
N HIS A 55 -28.38 16.42 -19.97
CA HIS A 55 -27.60 17.55 -19.41
C HIS A 55 -26.26 17.79 -20.10
N PHE A 56 -25.72 16.77 -20.78
CA PHE A 56 -24.41 16.80 -21.46
C PHE A 56 -24.45 16.14 -22.85
N PRO A 57 -25.40 16.50 -23.74
CA PRO A 57 -25.57 15.85 -25.05
C PRO A 57 -24.35 15.96 -25.97
N HIS A 58 -23.50 16.96 -25.74
CA HIS A 58 -22.31 17.26 -26.54
C HIS A 58 -21.08 16.44 -26.14
N LEU A 59 -21.13 15.71 -25.02
CA LEU A 59 -19.99 14.92 -24.54
C LEU A 59 -20.17 13.45 -24.92
N ARG A 60 -19.10 12.84 -25.45
CA ARG A 60 -19.04 11.40 -25.75
C ARG A 60 -17.72 10.82 -25.26
N GLY A 61 -17.71 9.55 -24.89
CA GLY A 61 -16.49 8.83 -24.47
C GLY A 61 -15.82 9.42 -23.20
N PRO A 62 -14.48 9.48 -23.13
CA PRO A 62 -13.75 9.89 -21.92
C PRO A 62 -14.13 11.27 -21.33
N PRO A 63 -14.45 12.30 -22.14
CA PRO A 63 -15.01 13.57 -21.65
C PRO A 63 -16.32 13.45 -20.87
N LEU A 64 -17.23 12.55 -21.30
CA LEU A 64 -18.51 12.31 -20.63
C LEU A 64 -18.27 11.66 -19.25
N ASP A 65 -17.37 10.68 -19.20
CA ASP A 65 -16.97 10.01 -17.96
C ASP A 65 -16.30 10.96 -16.96
N THR A 66 -15.48 11.89 -17.46
CA THR A 66 -14.85 12.92 -16.63
C THR A 66 -15.90 13.86 -16.03
N THR A 67 -16.96 14.16 -16.78
CA THR A 67 -18.05 15.03 -16.35
C THR A 67 -18.95 14.35 -15.32
N ARG A 68 -19.29 13.07 -15.54
CA ARG A 68 -19.93 12.19 -14.56
C ARG A 68 -19.19 12.22 -13.21
N LYS A 69 -17.87 12.02 -13.24
CA LYS A 69 -17.00 12.07 -12.05
C LYS A 69 -16.97 13.45 -11.39
N LYS A 70 -16.93 14.55 -12.17
CA LYS A 70 -16.92 15.94 -11.64
C LYS A 70 -18.23 16.33 -10.94
N LEU A 71 -19.35 15.77 -11.36
CA LEU A 71 -20.65 16.00 -10.72
C LEU A 71 -20.80 15.22 -9.42
N GLY A 72 -19.82 14.38 -9.06
CA GLY A 72 -19.92 13.48 -7.91
C GLY A 72 -20.84 12.29 -8.16
N MET A 73 -21.19 12.04 -9.42
CA MET A 73 -22.14 11.02 -9.86
C MET A 73 -21.43 9.80 -10.45
N THR A 74 -20.29 9.43 -9.86
CA THR A 74 -19.71 8.10 -10.07
C THR A 74 -20.77 7.08 -9.66
N THR A 75 -20.97 6.02 -10.45
CA THR A 75 -21.80 4.88 -10.06
C THR A 75 -21.36 4.45 -8.66
N THR A 76 -22.19 4.80 -7.68
CA THR A 76 -21.98 4.47 -6.28
C THR A 76 -22.83 3.26 -6.02
N LEU A 77 -22.33 2.36 -5.20
CA LEU A 77 -23.18 1.33 -4.62
C LEU A 77 -24.36 2.01 -3.91
N PRO A 78 -25.53 1.35 -3.83
CA PRO A 78 -26.61 1.83 -2.98
C PRO A 78 -26.10 2.16 -1.58
N LYS A 79 -26.68 3.20 -0.96
CA LYS A 79 -26.22 3.70 0.34
C LYS A 79 -26.19 2.60 1.40
N GLU A 80 -27.22 1.75 1.41
CA GLU A 80 -27.35 0.60 2.31
C GLU A 80 -26.20 -0.40 2.14
N SER A 81 -25.85 -0.72 0.89
CA SER A 81 -24.71 -1.58 0.56
C SER A 81 -23.38 -1.00 1.05
N GLU A 82 -23.17 0.31 0.88
CA GLU A 82 -21.97 0.96 1.42
C GLU A 82 -21.95 0.97 2.95
N GLU A 83 -23.10 1.13 3.60
CA GLU A 83 -23.23 1.05 5.06
C GLU A 83 -22.86 -0.34 5.58
N GLN A 84 -23.28 -1.40 4.88
CA GLN A 84 -22.89 -2.78 5.21
C GLN A 84 -21.37 -2.97 5.13
N ILE A 85 -20.72 -2.46 4.07
CA ILE A 85 -19.26 -2.50 3.95
C ILE A 85 -18.61 -1.73 5.11
N ALA A 86 -19.15 -0.58 5.50
CA ALA A 86 -18.63 0.19 6.63
C ALA A 86 -18.79 -0.53 7.98
N VAL A 87 -19.91 -1.23 8.20
CA VAL A 87 -20.13 -2.09 9.37
C VAL A 87 -19.14 -3.24 9.38
N TRP A 88 -18.91 -3.89 8.25
CA TRP A 88 -17.90 -4.93 8.10
C TRP A 88 -16.49 -4.43 8.44
N VAL A 89 -16.10 -3.24 7.93
CA VAL A 89 -14.81 -2.61 8.29
C VAL A 89 -14.73 -2.43 9.80
N HIS A 90 -15.78 -1.91 10.45
CA HIS A 90 -15.78 -1.69 11.89
C HIS A 90 -15.66 -3.00 12.68
N SER A 91 -16.36 -4.04 12.25
CA SER A 91 -16.30 -5.38 12.84
C SER A 91 -14.88 -5.96 12.79
N MET A 92 -14.26 -5.99 11.60
CA MET A 92 -12.89 -6.44 11.42
C MET A 92 -11.90 -5.65 12.29
N ARG A 93 -12.10 -4.33 12.39
CA ARG A 93 -11.27 -3.46 13.22
C ARG A 93 -11.48 -3.68 14.72
N LYS A 94 -12.69 -4.03 15.16
CA LYS A 94 -13.00 -4.42 16.54
C LYS A 94 -12.25 -5.70 16.93
N ASP A 95 -12.13 -6.63 15.99
CA ASP A 95 -11.37 -7.89 16.17
C ASP A 95 -9.85 -7.70 16.03
N GLY A 96 -9.40 -6.47 15.78
CA GLY A 96 -7.99 -6.13 15.58
C GLY A 96 -7.44 -6.57 14.22
N VAL A 97 -8.28 -7.03 13.29
CA VAL A 97 -7.89 -7.45 11.95
C VAL A 97 -7.54 -6.21 11.11
N PRO A 98 -6.41 -6.20 10.39
CA PRO A 98 -6.08 -5.10 9.50
C PRO A 98 -6.97 -5.13 8.25
N VAL A 99 -7.48 -3.96 7.86
CA VAL A 99 -8.33 -3.82 6.67
C VAL A 99 -7.62 -2.93 5.65
N THR A 100 -7.25 -3.49 4.50
CA THR A 100 -6.53 -2.77 3.45
C THR A 100 -7.48 -2.09 2.44
N PRO A 101 -7.01 -1.07 1.69
CA PRO A 101 -7.74 -0.53 0.54
C PRO A 101 -8.28 -1.60 -0.42
N GLN A 102 -7.43 -2.59 -0.74
CA GLN A 102 -7.75 -3.67 -1.66
C GLN A 102 -8.88 -4.55 -1.13
N MET A 103 -8.87 -4.88 0.16
CA MET A 103 -9.95 -5.65 0.77
C MET A 103 -11.29 -4.94 0.64
N ILE A 104 -11.33 -3.61 0.83
CA ILE A 104 -12.58 -2.84 0.63
C ILE A 104 -13.04 -2.88 -0.82
N GLN A 105 -12.11 -2.76 -1.77
CA GLN A 105 -12.47 -2.82 -3.19
C GLN A 105 -13.04 -4.19 -3.56
N ILE A 106 -12.46 -5.28 -3.04
CA ILE A 106 -12.97 -6.64 -3.23
C ILE A 106 -14.36 -6.77 -2.63
N MET A 107 -14.55 -6.40 -1.36
CA MET A 107 -15.88 -6.44 -0.72
C MET A 107 -16.91 -5.63 -1.50
N ALA A 108 -16.52 -4.46 -2.03
CA ALA A 108 -17.43 -3.62 -2.81
C ALA A 108 -17.81 -4.25 -4.15
N LEU A 109 -16.90 -4.96 -4.81
CA LEU A 109 -17.21 -5.69 -6.03
C LEU A 109 -18.12 -6.88 -5.75
N GLU A 110 -17.86 -7.64 -4.68
CA GLU A 110 -18.73 -8.75 -4.24
C GLU A 110 -20.14 -8.23 -3.94
N THR A 111 -20.27 -7.16 -3.16
CA THR A 111 -21.57 -6.52 -2.91
C THR A 111 -22.22 -6.02 -4.21
N ALA A 112 -21.46 -5.52 -5.19
CA ALA A 112 -22.06 -5.10 -6.46
C ALA A 112 -22.70 -6.27 -7.21
N ILE A 113 -22.04 -7.44 -7.21
CA ILE A 113 -22.54 -8.68 -7.82
C ILE A 113 -23.83 -9.13 -7.12
N GLU A 114 -23.88 -9.12 -5.79
CA GLU A 114 -25.06 -9.49 -5.01
C GLU A 114 -26.28 -8.61 -5.33
N PHE A 115 -26.06 -7.34 -5.63
CA PHE A 115 -27.11 -6.39 -6.04
C PHE A 115 -27.42 -6.43 -7.54
N GLY A 116 -26.85 -7.38 -8.29
CA GLY A 116 -27.09 -7.57 -9.72
C GLY A 116 -26.52 -6.44 -10.58
N LEU A 117 -25.50 -5.73 -10.10
CA LEU A 117 -24.79 -4.74 -10.91
C LEU A 117 -23.80 -5.47 -11.84
N ASP A 118 -23.85 -5.10 -13.11
CA ASP A 118 -22.87 -5.57 -14.09
C ASP A 118 -21.44 -5.06 -13.76
N GLU A 119 -20.41 -5.84 -14.09
CA GLU A 119 -19.00 -5.48 -13.85
C GLU A 119 -18.62 -4.15 -14.51
N SER A 120 -19.23 -3.81 -15.65
CA SER A 120 -18.99 -2.52 -16.32
C SER A 120 -19.63 -1.35 -15.59
N ALA A 121 -20.67 -1.60 -14.78
CA ALA A 121 -21.40 -0.57 -14.04
C ALA A 121 -20.64 -0.12 -12.78
N PHE A 122 -19.94 -1.03 -12.10
CA PHE A 122 -19.19 -0.72 -10.88
C PHE A 122 -17.84 -1.44 -10.82
N VAL A 123 -16.75 -0.65 -10.75
CA VAL A 123 -15.36 -1.16 -10.78
C VAL A 123 -14.58 -0.90 -9.48
N ALA A 124 -15.27 -0.54 -8.39
CA ALA A 124 -14.67 -0.17 -7.11
C ALA A 124 -13.45 0.77 -7.23
N SER A 125 -13.53 1.77 -8.12
CA SER A 125 -12.40 2.62 -8.50
C SER A 125 -11.73 3.31 -7.30
N TRP A 126 -10.47 3.74 -7.46
CA TRP A 126 -9.79 4.55 -6.44
C TRP A 126 -10.58 5.79 -6.04
N SER A 127 -11.23 6.47 -6.99
CA SER A 127 -12.10 7.61 -6.70
C SER A 127 -13.32 7.24 -5.85
N TRP A 128 -13.92 6.08 -6.10
CA TRP A 128 -15.00 5.57 -5.26
C TRP A 128 -14.49 5.29 -3.85
N LEU A 129 -13.35 4.61 -3.71
CA LEU A 129 -12.75 4.31 -2.40
C LEU A 129 -12.42 5.58 -1.60
N GLU A 130 -11.88 6.62 -2.25
CA GLU A 130 -11.68 7.94 -1.61
C GLU A 130 -12.99 8.58 -1.16
N GLY A 131 -14.06 8.43 -1.96
CA GLY A 131 -15.40 8.84 -1.60
C GLY A 131 -15.94 8.09 -0.38
N PHE A 132 -15.85 6.76 -0.41
CA PHE A 132 -16.25 5.86 0.66
C PHE A 132 -15.55 6.21 1.98
N LYS A 133 -14.22 6.34 1.96
CA LYS A 133 -13.45 6.76 3.15
C LYS A 133 -13.91 8.10 3.70
N ARG A 134 -14.27 9.05 2.83
CA ARG A 134 -14.78 10.37 3.26
C ARG A 134 -16.16 10.26 3.89
N ARG A 135 -17.08 9.50 3.27
CA ARG A 135 -18.46 9.29 3.76
C ARG A 135 -18.46 8.63 5.14
N PHE A 136 -17.67 7.59 5.33
CA PHE A 136 -17.60 6.82 6.58
C PHE A 136 -16.48 7.27 7.54
N ARG A 137 -15.88 8.44 7.29
CA ARG A 137 -14.83 9.04 8.14
C ARG A 137 -13.69 8.06 8.44
N LEU A 138 -13.22 7.33 7.44
CA LEU A 138 -12.09 6.41 7.53
C LEU A 138 -10.80 7.10 7.07
N SER A 139 -9.67 6.66 7.62
CA SER A 139 -8.34 7.14 7.28
C SER A 139 -7.35 5.98 7.21
N LEU A 140 -6.42 6.05 6.25
CA LEU A 140 -5.36 5.05 6.12
C LEU A 140 -4.30 5.31 7.19
N ARG A 141 -3.97 4.29 7.94
CA ARG A 141 -2.98 4.30 9.02
C ARG A 141 -1.84 3.39 8.61
N THR A 142 -0.62 3.85 8.84
CA THR A 142 0.60 3.14 8.46
C THR A 142 1.38 2.80 9.72
N ARG A 143 1.93 1.59 9.79
CA ARG A 143 2.87 1.20 10.84
C ARG A 143 4.10 2.13 10.80
N THR A 144 4.45 2.72 11.92
CA THR A 144 5.60 3.64 12.03
C THR A 144 6.89 2.84 12.30
N ARG A 145 7.93 3.08 11.48
CA ARG A 145 9.30 2.49 11.44
C ARG A 145 9.50 1.12 10.76
N GLN A 146 10.29 1.14 9.69
CA GLN A 146 11.53 0.36 9.53
C GLN A 146 12.54 1.22 8.74
N GLY A 147 13.76 1.37 9.24
CA GLY A 147 14.86 1.99 8.50
C GLY A 147 15.56 0.90 7.69
N GLN A 148 15.68 1.09 6.38
CA GLN A 148 16.68 0.36 5.60
C GLN A 148 18.00 1.10 5.75
N ASP A 149 19.02 0.37 6.18
CA ASP A 149 20.39 0.82 6.04
C ASP A 149 20.78 0.58 4.57
N THR A 150 21.32 1.60 3.93
CA THR A 150 21.74 1.51 2.52
C THR A 150 23.24 1.30 2.55
N GLN A 151 23.69 0.10 2.20
CA GLN A 151 25.11 -0.14 1.99
C GLN A 151 25.55 0.55 0.69
N GLY A 152 26.76 1.10 0.69
CA GLY A 152 27.34 1.77 -0.48
C GLY A 152 27.59 0.78 -1.61
N ASP A 153 27.33 1.22 -2.83
CA ASP A 153 27.62 0.45 -4.05
C ASP A 153 29.12 0.17 -4.15
N GLY A 154 29.50 -1.09 -4.37
CA GLY A 154 30.88 -1.50 -4.66
C GLY A 154 31.17 -1.61 -6.15
N ASP A 155 32.43 -1.42 -6.56
CA ASP A 155 32.91 -1.42 -7.95
C ASP A 155 33.00 -2.83 -8.60
N ALA A 156 31.92 -3.62 -8.49
CA ALA A 156 31.88 -5.01 -8.99
C ALA A 156 32.12 -5.11 -10.52
N ALA A 157 31.78 -4.06 -11.28
CA ALA A 157 31.93 -4.05 -12.73
C ALA A 157 33.39 -4.06 -13.21
N GLN A 158 34.32 -3.49 -12.43
CA GLN A 158 35.74 -3.47 -12.78
C GLN A 158 36.37 -4.85 -12.59
N VAL A 159 36.06 -5.51 -11.47
CA VAL A 159 36.54 -6.86 -11.13
C VAL A 159 36.15 -7.89 -12.19
N VAL A 160 34.91 -7.81 -12.71
CA VAL A 160 34.43 -8.72 -13.77
C VAL A 160 35.24 -8.59 -15.05
N ARG A 161 35.58 -7.35 -15.46
CA ARG A 161 36.37 -7.11 -16.68
C ARG A 161 37.82 -7.57 -16.55
N ASP A 162 38.41 -7.35 -15.38
CA ASP A 162 39.85 -7.62 -15.17
C ASP A 162 40.15 -9.12 -14.99
N ASN A 163 39.13 -9.95 -14.72
CA ASN A 163 39.29 -11.38 -14.39
C ASN A 163 38.58 -12.34 -15.35
N ASP A 164 38.07 -11.86 -16.50
CA ASP A 164 37.40 -12.68 -17.52
C ASP A 164 36.29 -13.60 -16.95
N ILE A 165 35.44 -13.04 -16.09
CA ILE A 165 34.41 -13.81 -15.38
C ILE A 165 33.21 -14.08 -16.31
N ASP A 166 33.06 -15.34 -16.74
CA ASP A 166 31.97 -15.79 -17.60
C ASP A 166 30.61 -15.90 -16.90
N VAL A 167 30.58 -16.24 -15.61
CA VAL A 167 29.33 -16.48 -14.86
C VAL A 167 29.37 -15.78 -13.50
N ILE A 168 28.35 -14.97 -13.24
CA ILE A 168 28.16 -14.24 -11.99
C ILE A 168 26.93 -14.81 -11.29
N TYR A 169 27.11 -15.19 -10.04
CA TYR A 169 26.03 -15.53 -9.12
C TYR A 169 25.84 -14.40 -8.13
N ASN A 170 24.63 -13.83 -8.07
CA ASN A 170 24.23 -12.98 -6.97
C ASN A 170 23.54 -13.83 -5.92
N ALA A 171 24.05 -13.82 -4.69
CA ALA A 171 23.46 -14.49 -3.55
C ALA A 171 23.28 -13.49 -2.41
N ASP A 172 22.09 -13.46 -1.82
CA ASP A 172 21.81 -12.58 -0.70
C ASP A 172 20.99 -13.32 0.38
N GLN A 173 21.19 -12.91 1.63
CA GLN A 173 20.43 -13.40 2.77
C GLN A 173 19.29 -12.44 3.08
N THR A 174 18.06 -12.94 2.96
CA THR A 174 16.86 -12.17 3.27
C THR A 174 16.08 -12.78 4.43
N GLY A 175 15.42 -11.91 5.20
CA GLY A 175 14.52 -12.32 6.27
C GLY A 175 13.16 -12.72 5.72
N VAL A 176 12.75 -13.96 5.94
CA VAL A 176 11.39 -14.45 5.68
C VAL A 176 10.60 -14.39 6.98
N ASN A 177 9.72 -13.41 7.12
CA ASN A 177 8.93 -13.22 8.33
C ASN A 177 7.90 -14.33 8.52
N TYR A 178 7.75 -14.84 9.74
CA TYR A 178 6.72 -15.84 10.05
C TYR A 178 5.30 -15.26 10.01
N GLU A 179 5.16 -13.97 10.30
CA GLU A 179 3.89 -13.26 10.29
C GLU A 179 3.99 -12.04 9.37
N TYR A 180 3.22 -12.04 8.29
CA TYR A 180 3.14 -10.91 7.37
C TYR A 180 1.85 -10.13 7.62
N LEU A 181 1.94 -9.04 8.39
CA LEU A 181 0.83 -8.12 8.61
C LEU A 181 0.88 -6.98 7.60
N PRO A 182 -0.26 -6.58 7.01
CA PRO A 182 -0.34 -5.40 6.18
C PRO A 182 0.24 -4.15 6.87
N THR A 183 1.12 -3.45 6.16
CA THR A 183 1.75 -2.21 6.67
C THR A 183 0.75 -1.08 6.84
N LYS A 184 -0.38 -1.15 6.13
CA LYS A 184 -1.43 -0.13 6.11
C LYS A 184 -2.78 -0.74 6.45
N THR A 185 -3.54 -0.06 7.29
CA THR A 185 -4.92 -0.42 7.64
C THR A 185 -5.81 0.80 7.64
N LEU A 186 -7.07 0.63 7.26
CA LEU A 186 -8.10 1.64 7.46
C LEU A 186 -8.57 1.62 8.90
N ASN A 187 -8.82 2.81 9.43
CA ASN A 187 -9.44 2.97 10.74
C ASN A 187 -10.29 4.23 10.76
N ALA A 188 -11.20 4.33 11.73
CA ALA A 188 -11.93 5.55 11.99
C ALA A 188 -10.96 6.74 12.17
N ARG A 189 -11.33 7.88 11.60
CA ARG A 189 -10.55 9.12 11.65
C ARG A 189 -10.60 9.71 13.06
N GLY A 190 -9.49 10.29 13.51
CA GLY A 190 -9.36 10.91 14.83
C GLY A 190 -8.70 10.02 15.88
N TYR A 191 -8.50 8.73 15.61
CA TYR A 191 -7.77 7.84 16.50
C TYR A 191 -6.25 8.05 16.39
N ASN A 192 -5.59 8.25 17.54
CA ASN A 192 -4.14 8.41 17.63
C ASN A 192 -3.41 7.07 17.50
N THR A 193 -3.87 6.06 18.24
CA THR A 193 -3.29 4.72 18.28
C THR A 193 -4.28 3.71 17.71
N VAL A 194 -3.78 2.78 16.90
CA VAL A 194 -4.57 1.76 16.23
C VAL A 194 -3.95 0.41 16.52
N TRP A 195 -4.67 -0.43 17.27
CA TRP A 195 -4.23 -1.76 17.62
C TRP A 195 -4.52 -2.74 16.48
N ILE A 196 -3.54 -3.58 16.17
CA ILE A 196 -3.67 -4.69 15.22
C ILE A 196 -3.33 -5.96 16.00
N LYS A 197 -4.22 -6.95 15.94
CA LYS A 197 -3.99 -8.26 16.53
C LYS A 197 -2.82 -8.90 15.78
N CYS A 198 -1.80 -9.30 16.53
CA CYS A 198 -0.61 -9.94 15.99
C CYS A 198 -0.23 -11.13 16.86
N GLY A 199 0.42 -12.13 16.27
CA GLY A 199 0.95 -13.30 16.98
C GLY A 199 2.18 -13.00 17.84
N GLY A 200 2.57 -11.73 17.98
CA GLY A 200 3.79 -11.31 18.68
C GLY A 200 5.09 -11.60 17.92
N LYS A 201 5.02 -12.26 16.76
CA LYS A 201 6.16 -12.74 15.97
C LYS A 201 6.49 -11.86 14.77
N SER A 202 6.01 -10.62 14.77
CA SER A 202 6.20 -9.66 13.67
C SER A 202 7.68 -9.34 13.34
N LYS A 203 8.62 -9.70 14.22
CA LYS A 203 10.07 -9.59 14.01
C LYS A 203 10.75 -10.96 13.91
N ASP A 204 10.04 -12.04 14.20
CA ASP A 204 10.58 -13.38 14.04
C ASP A 204 10.61 -13.68 12.54
N ARG A 205 11.76 -14.16 12.09
CA ARG A 205 12.01 -14.46 10.69
C ARG A 205 12.95 -15.65 10.58
N ALA A 206 12.67 -16.51 9.62
CA ALA A 206 13.69 -17.42 9.10
C ALA A 206 14.65 -16.60 8.21
N THR A 207 15.91 -17.03 8.13
CA THR A 207 16.81 -16.50 7.11
C THR A 207 16.67 -17.39 5.89
N ALA A 208 16.45 -16.80 4.73
CA ALA A 208 16.53 -17.50 3.46
C ALA A 208 17.72 -16.94 2.67
N MET A 209 18.46 -17.83 2.02
CA MET A 209 19.42 -17.46 1.00
C MET A 209 18.73 -17.57 -0.36
N VAL A 210 18.73 -16.47 -1.10
CA VAL A 210 18.23 -16.41 -2.47
C VAL A 210 19.40 -16.23 -3.41
N MET A 211 19.38 -16.94 -4.54
CA MET A 211 20.45 -16.90 -5.52
C MET A 211 19.89 -16.80 -6.93
N ALA A 212 20.52 -15.96 -7.76
CA ALA A 212 20.26 -15.86 -9.18
C ALA A 212 21.57 -15.70 -9.95
N ASP A 213 21.64 -16.25 -11.16
CA ASP A 213 22.78 -16.04 -12.05
C ASP A 213 22.53 -14.92 -13.07
N LEU A 214 23.57 -14.54 -13.82
CA LEU A 214 23.51 -13.48 -14.84
C LEU A 214 22.47 -13.72 -15.93
N THR A 215 22.05 -14.98 -16.15
CA THR A 215 21.01 -15.31 -17.16
C THR A 215 19.61 -14.98 -16.66
N GLY A 216 19.48 -14.61 -15.38
CA GLY A 216 18.22 -14.38 -14.69
C GLY A 216 17.61 -15.67 -14.13
N LYS A 217 18.31 -16.81 -14.21
CA LYS A 217 17.85 -18.06 -13.61
C LYS A 217 17.88 -17.93 -12.10
N LYS A 218 16.71 -18.14 -11.48
CA LYS A 218 16.52 -18.15 -10.03
C LYS A 218 16.69 -19.58 -9.53
N TYR A 219 17.55 -19.74 -8.52
CA TYR A 219 17.77 -21.03 -7.89
C TYR A 219 16.78 -21.26 -6.75
N PRO A 220 16.51 -22.53 -6.37
CA PRO A 220 15.65 -22.84 -5.25
C PRO A 220 16.07 -22.10 -3.97
N LEU A 221 15.08 -21.60 -3.24
CA LEU A 221 15.31 -20.92 -1.97
C LEU A 221 15.89 -21.89 -0.94
N PHE A 222 16.98 -21.50 -0.28
CA PHE A 222 17.60 -22.27 0.78
C PHE A 222 17.29 -21.65 2.15
N LEU A 223 16.66 -22.40 3.05
CA LEU A 223 16.36 -21.91 4.40
C LEU A 223 17.57 -22.12 5.31
N VAL A 224 18.10 -21.01 5.82
CA VAL A 224 19.17 -21.00 6.83
C VAL A 224 18.51 -21.01 8.21
N LEU A 225 18.47 -22.19 8.82
CA LEU A 225 17.97 -22.37 10.18
C LEU A 225 19.09 -22.09 11.18
N LYS A 226 18.79 -21.27 12.19
CA LYS A 226 19.74 -21.04 13.29
C LYS A 226 19.73 -22.23 14.24
N THR A 227 20.88 -22.85 14.43
CA THR A 227 21.10 -23.82 15.51
C THR A 227 21.35 -23.09 16.83
N PRO A 228 20.92 -23.65 17.97
CA PRO A 228 21.30 -23.13 19.29
C PRO A 228 22.81 -23.10 19.43
N THR A 229 23.33 -22.12 20.17
CA THR A 229 24.76 -22.05 20.46
C THR A 229 25.20 -23.33 21.18
N SER A 230 26.29 -23.94 20.72
CA SER A 230 26.83 -25.13 21.39
C SER A 230 27.20 -24.82 22.84
N LYS A 231 26.91 -25.74 23.75
CA LYS A 231 27.34 -25.63 25.16
C LYS A 231 28.74 -26.19 25.39
N ILE A 232 29.32 -26.85 24.38
CA ILE A 232 30.64 -27.48 24.45
C ILE A 232 31.69 -26.42 24.13
N LYS A 233 32.52 -26.04 25.11
CA LYS A 233 33.50 -24.94 24.99
C LYS A 233 34.45 -25.11 23.79
N ALA A 234 34.91 -26.34 23.52
CA ALA A 234 35.79 -26.62 22.37
C ALA A 234 35.12 -26.27 21.03
N VAL A 235 33.85 -26.65 20.87
CA VAL A 235 33.06 -26.36 19.67
C VAL A 235 32.76 -24.86 19.55
N VAL A 236 32.51 -24.17 20.67
CA VAL A 236 32.32 -22.71 20.66
C VAL A 236 33.60 -21.99 20.20
N GLN A 237 34.76 -22.42 20.69
CA GLN A 237 36.03 -21.82 20.30
C GLN A 237 36.31 -22.05 18.81
N GLU A 238 36.11 -23.27 18.31
CA GLU A 238 36.25 -23.62 16.89
C GLU A 238 35.31 -22.79 15.99
N ASN A 239 34.03 -22.64 16.38
CA ASN A 239 33.07 -21.85 15.62
C ASN A 239 33.43 -20.37 15.54
N LEU A 240 34.02 -19.81 16.61
CA LEU A 240 34.45 -18.41 16.66
C LEU A 240 35.71 -18.16 15.83
N THR A 241 36.66 -19.10 15.82
CA THR A 241 37.95 -18.92 15.15
C THR A 241 37.94 -19.33 13.68
N LEU A 242 37.27 -20.44 13.34
CA LEU A 242 37.30 -21.02 12.00
C LEU A 242 36.03 -20.73 11.20
N LEU A 243 34.88 -20.77 11.85
CA LEU A 243 33.59 -20.67 11.16
C LEU A 243 32.95 -19.27 11.24
N GLN A 244 33.65 -18.29 11.83
CA GLN A 244 33.19 -16.90 11.94
C GLN A 244 31.74 -16.74 12.47
N GLY A 245 31.31 -17.66 13.35
CA GLY A 245 29.96 -17.67 13.92
C GLY A 245 28.90 -18.46 13.15
N PHE A 246 29.25 -19.13 12.04
CA PHE A 246 28.38 -20.13 11.41
C PHE A 246 28.42 -21.45 12.17
N GLY A 247 27.25 -21.98 12.52
CA GLY A 247 27.12 -23.29 13.18
C GLY A 247 27.24 -24.44 12.18
N LYS A 248 27.52 -25.64 12.70
CA LYS A 248 27.28 -26.90 11.98
C LYS A 248 25.80 -27.23 11.94
#